data_AF-A0A932IKK7-F1
#
_entry.id   AF-A0A932IKK7-F1
#
_cell.length_a   1.000
_cell.length_b   1.000
_cell.length_c   1.000
_cell.angle_alpha   90.00
_cell.angle_beta   90.00
_cell.angle_gamma   90.00
#
_symmetry.space_group_name_H-M   'P 1'
#
loop_
_entity.id
_entity.type
_entity.pdbx_description
1 polymer ?
#
loop_
_entity_poly.entity_id
_entity_poly.type
_entity_poly.pdbx_seq_one_letter_code
_entity_poly.pdbx_strand_id
1 'polypeptide(L)' 'MTIPSNAPNPSGATELAALLLSEQGRLVLERAGLRPLRPARCRGCAALPGPLRGLVE' A
#
# COMPACT_ATOMS: atom_id res chain seq x y z
N MET A 1 -4.92 5.33 2.70
CA MET A 1 -5.40 4.37 1.68
C MET A 1 -5.99 3.17 2.41
N THR A 2 -7.05 2.57 1.88
CA THR A 2 -7.66 1.35 2.41
C THR A 2 -8.16 0.48 1.26
N ILE A 3 -8.28 -0.83 1.47
CA ILE A 3 -8.98 -1.76 0.57
C ILE A 3 -10.33 -2.06 1.24
N PRO A 4 -11.46 -1.58 0.70
CA PRO A 4 -12.77 -1.86 1.27
C PRO A 4 -13.06 -3.37 1.33
N SER A 5 -13.73 -3.82 2.39
CA SER A 5 -14.11 -5.24 2.56
C SER A 5 -15.07 -5.74 1.47
N ASN A 6 -15.80 -4.83 0.82
CA ASN A 6 -16.70 -5.11 -0.29
C ASN A 6 -16.11 -4.75 -1.67
N ALA A 7 -14.79 -4.62 -1.78
CA ALA A 7 -14.15 -4.34 -3.06
C ALA A 7 -14.53 -5.43 -4.10
N PRO A 8 -14.97 -5.07 -5.32
CA PRO A 8 -15.37 -6.05 -6.33
C PRO A 8 -14.19 -6.89 -6.84
N ASN A 9 -12.96 -6.38 -6.69
CA ASN A 9 -11.73 -7.12 -6.94
C ASN A 9 -10.70 -6.86 -5.83
N PRO A 10 -10.76 -7.59 -4.70
CA PRO A 10 -9.85 -7.37 -3.58
C PRO A 10 -8.40 -7.78 -3.91
N SER A 11 -8.22 -8.75 -4.81
CA SER A 11 -6.90 -9.21 -5.25
C SER A 11 -6.15 -8.12 -6.02
N GLY A 12 -6.77 -7.54 -7.05
CA GLY A 12 -6.16 -6.45 -7.82
C GLY A 12 -5.95 -5.18 -6.98
N ALA A 13 -6.85 -4.89 -6.03
CA ALA A 13 -6.63 -3.79 -5.08
C ALA A 13 -5.41 -4.03 -4.18
N THR A 14 -5.16 -5.28 -3.79
CA THR A 14 -3.98 -5.67 -3.01
C THR A 14 -2.70 -5.50 -3.83
N GLU A 15 -2.69 -5.95 -5.08
CA GLU A 15 -1.55 -5.80 -5.98
C GLU A 15 -1.23 -4.32 -6.25
N LEU A 16 -2.25 -3.49 -6.49
CA LEU A 16 -2.08 -2.05 -6.66
C LEU A 16 -1.52 -1.38 -5.40
N ALA A 17 -2.04 -1.74 -4.21
CA ALA A 17 -1.51 -1.23 -2.96
C ALA A 17 -0.05 -1.65 -2.74
N ALA A 18 0.31 -2.89 -3.08
CA ALA A 18 1.68 -3.38 -3.00
C ALA A 18 2.61 -2.60 -3.95
N LEU A 19 2.16 -2.32 -5.17
CA LEU A 19 2.91 -1.50 -6.13
C LEU A 19 3.13 -0.08 -5.61
N LEU A 20 2.10 0.56 -5.06
CA LEU A 20 2.19 1.91 -4.51
C LEU A 20 3.16 2.00 -3.31
N LEU A 21 3.17 0.97 -2.46
CA LEU A 21 4.05 0.89 -1.28
C LEU A 21 5.46 0.38 -1.60
N SER A 22 5.68 -0.13 -2.81
CA SER A 22 6.99 -0.59 -3.26
C SER A 22 7.99 0.57 -3.44
N GLU A 23 9.26 0.23 -3.58
CA GLU A 23 10.29 1.22 -3.93
C GLU A 23 10.00 1.94 -5.25
N GLN A 24 9.48 1.22 -6.26
CA GLN A 24 9.14 1.82 -7.54
C GLN A 24 8.00 2.84 -7.39
N GLY A 25 6.95 2.48 -6.66
CA GLY A 25 5.83 3.38 -6.37
C GLY A 25 6.29 4.64 -5.63
N ARG A 26 7.18 4.47 -4.63
CA ARG A 26 7.82 5.58 -3.91
C ARG A 26 8.55 6.55 -4.85
N LEU A 27 9.40 6.03 -5.73
CA LEU A 27 10.16 6.87 -6.68
C LEU A 27 9.24 7.66 -7.61
N VAL A 28 8.11 7.07 -8.03
CA VAL A 28 7.10 7.79 -8.83
C VAL A 28 6.49 8.94 -8.05
N LEU A 29 6.12 8.72 -6.78
CA LEU A 29 5.56 9.77 -5.92
C LEU A 29 6.58 10.89 -5.66
N GLU A 30 7.85 10.54 -5.41
CA GLU A 30 8.94 11.51 -5.21
C GLU A 30 9.19 12.37 -6.45
N ARG A 31 9.18 11.76 -7.65
CA ARG A 31 9.29 12.50 -8.92
C ARG A 31 8.13 13.46 -9.15
N ALA A 32 6.95 13.14 -8.62
CA ALA A 32 5.80 14.03 -8.62
C ALA A 32 5.87 15.13 -7.52
N GLY A 33 6.97 15.23 -6.77
CA GLY A 33 7.18 16.21 -5.72
C GLY A 33 6.57 15.84 -4.37
N LEU A 34 6.04 14.62 -4.22
CA LEU A 34 5.47 14.13 -2.97
C LEU A 34 6.56 13.53 -2.07
N ARG A 35 6.30 13.50 -0.76
CA ARG A 35 7.18 12.88 0.25
C ARG A 35 6.42 11.77 0.98
N PRO A 36 6.35 10.56 0.39
CA PRO A 36 5.64 9.45 1.01
C PRO A 36 6.32 9.00 2.31
N LEU A 37 5.52 8.52 3.28
CA LEU A 37 6.02 7.98 4.54
C LEU A 37 6.75 6.65 4.30
N ARG A 38 7.84 6.41 5.05
CA ARG A 38 8.63 5.18 4.97
C ARG A 38 9.04 4.65 6.37
N PRO A 39 8.61 3.43 6.75
CA PRO A 39 7.56 2.64 6.10
C PRO A 39 6.18 3.34 6.20
N ALA A 40 5.21 2.92 5.40
CA ALA A 40 3.87 3.46 5.51
C ALA A 40 3.25 3.02 6.83
N ARG A 41 2.57 3.92 7.54
CA ARG A 41 1.93 3.59 8.80
C ARG A 41 0.59 2.92 8.57
N CYS A 42 0.38 1.79 9.22
CA CYS A 42 -0.86 1.05 9.16
C CYS A 42 -1.58 1.09 10.52
N ARG A 43 -2.89 1.30 10.47
CA ARG A 43 -3.77 1.20 11.64
C ARG A 43 -4.73 0.03 11.40
N GLY A 44 -4.81 -0.90 12.36
CA GLY A 44 -5.71 -2.07 12.24
C GLY A 44 -5.19 -3.15 11.28
N CYS A 45 -3.89 -3.44 11.30
CA CYS A 45 -3.21 -4.32 10.33
C CYS A 45 -3.45 -5.83 10.56
N ALA A 46 -4.30 -6.20 11.53
CA ALA A 46 -4.57 -7.61 11.83
C ALA A 46 -5.12 -8.37 10.60
N ALA A 47 -5.93 -7.69 9.77
CA ALA A 47 -6.53 -8.25 8.57
C ALA A 47 -5.78 -7.86 7.27
N LEU A 48 -4.53 -7.38 7.38
CA LEU A 48 -3.78 -6.93 6.20
C LEU A 48 -3.42 -8.15 5.31
N PRO A 49 -3.67 -8.08 3.99
CA PRO A 49 -3.25 -9.11 3.04
C PRO A 49 -1.75 -9.38 3.14
N GLY A 50 -1.36 -10.65 2.98
CA GLY A 50 0.03 -11.12 3.10
C GLY A 50 1.07 -10.25 2.35
N PRO A 51 0.84 -9.91 1.07
CA PRO A 51 1.77 -9.07 0.30
C PRO A 51 2.05 -7.68 0.89
N LEU A 52 1.19 -7.17 1.78
CA LEU A 52 1.32 -5.83 2.36
C LEU A 52 2.00 -5.83 3.74
N ARG A 53 2.07 -6.97 4.44
CA ARG A 53 2.52 -7.04 5.85
C ARG A 53 3.98 -6.61 6.05
N GLY A 54 4.83 -6.77 5.04
CA GLY A 54 6.24 -6.36 5.09
C GLY A 54 6.51 -4.94 4.57
N LEU A 55 5.47 -4.22 4.14
CA LEU A 55 5.58 -2.90 3.51
C LEU A 55 5.11 -1.76 4.44
N VAL A 56 4.60 -2.10 5.63
CA VAL A 56 3.98 -1.16 6.57
C VAL A 56 4.47 -1.41 8.00
N GLU A 57 4.36 -0.39 8.86
CA GLU A 57 4.56 -0.47 10.32
C GLU A 57 3.29 -0.12 11.10
#